data_AF-C1B9D8-F1
#
_entry.id   AF-C1B9D8-F1
#
_cell.length_a   1.000
_cell.length_b   1.000
_cell.length_c   1.000
_cell.angle_alpha   90.00
_cell.angle_beta   90.00
_cell.angle_gamma   90.00
#
_symmetry.space_group_name_H-M   'P 1'
#
loop_
_entity.id
_entity.type
_entity.pdbx_description
1 polymer ?
#
loop_
_entity_poly.entity_id
_entity_poly.type
_entity_poly.pdbx_seq_one_letter_code
_entity_poly.pdbx_strand_id
1 'polypeptide(L)'
;MVDFPDWYQGSFEDAELLVMDLLQPHLDDITPQGTACTWLPDNYGDVLPIVRVYRQGGSLDYDQMMDAAQVQLGVIGRSREESWAVLGFCREILRAYKRGGTVLREDGVTKTHIHSCNEMIGPQQIPELNPDFRLVPATFEVVTRYPRGLPDYERVLKTP
;
A
#
# COMPACT_ATOMS: atom_id res chain seq x y z
N MET A 1 -7.86 4.76 21.49
CA MET A 1 -6.48 5.27 21.55
C MET A 1 -5.67 4.22 22.28
N VAL A 2 -4.47 3.91 21.78
CA VAL A 2 -3.59 2.90 22.38
C VAL A 2 -2.36 3.64 22.90
N ASP A 3 -2.04 3.44 24.17
CA ASP A 3 -0.85 4.02 24.80
C ASP A 3 0.28 2.99 24.78
N PHE A 4 1.46 3.41 24.33
CA PHE A 4 2.66 2.58 24.28
C PHE A 4 3.67 3.02 25.33
N PRO A 5 4.55 2.11 25.81
CA PRO A 5 5.68 2.49 26.67
C PRO A 5 6.62 3.47 25.97
N ASP A 6 7.24 4.37 26.74
CA ASP A 6 8.15 5.42 26.24
C ASP A 6 9.34 4.91 25.42
N TRP A 7 9.72 3.65 25.62
CA TRP A 7 10.81 3.04 24.87
C TRP A 7 10.42 2.65 23.44
N TYR A 8 9.13 2.49 23.14
CA TYR A 8 8.66 2.12 21.82
C TYR A 8 8.55 3.36 20.94
N GLN A 9 9.32 3.41 19.86
CA GLN A 9 9.37 4.56 18.95
C GLN A 9 8.91 4.21 17.53
N GLY A 10 8.25 3.06 17.36
CA GLY A 10 7.76 2.58 16.06
C GLY A 10 8.49 1.33 15.57
N SER A 11 8.18 0.94 14.33
CA SER A 11 8.67 -0.29 13.69
C SER A 11 8.93 -0.01 12.21
N PHE A 12 8.92 -1.05 11.38
CA PHE A 12 8.87 -0.93 9.92
C PHE A 12 7.72 -0.01 9.47
N GLU A 13 7.91 0.60 8.30
CA GLU A 13 6.93 1.48 7.67
C GLU A 13 5.63 0.75 7.38
N ASP A 14 4.50 1.43 7.58
CA ASP A 14 3.21 0.93 7.12
C ASP A 14 3.17 0.98 5.58
N ALA A 15 3.28 -0.19 4.97
CA ALA A 15 3.30 -0.34 3.51
C ALA A 15 1.96 0.02 2.87
N GLU A 16 0.82 -0.10 3.57
CA GLU A 16 -0.48 0.28 3.03
C GLU A 16 -0.55 1.80 2.89
N LEU A 17 -0.23 2.51 3.96
CA LEU A 17 -0.19 3.96 3.97
C LEU A 17 0.87 4.50 2.99
N LEU A 18 2.02 3.84 2.87
CA LEU A 18 3.06 4.23 1.91
C LEU A 18 2.55 4.14 0.46
N VAL A 19 1.84 3.06 0.13
CA VAL A 19 1.26 2.88 -1.20
C VAL A 19 0.10 3.85 -1.44
N MET A 20 -0.69 4.17 -0.41
CA MET A 20 -1.71 5.22 -0.50
C MET A 20 -1.10 6.59 -0.79
N ASP A 21 -0.07 6.99 -0.05
CA ASP A 21 0.64 8.27 -0.25
C ASP A 21 1.29 8.37 -1.63
N LEU A 22 1.72 7.23 -2.18
CA LEU A 22 2.20 7.14 -3.55
C LEU A 22 1.07 7.32 -4.58
N LEU A 23 -0.07 6.67 -4.38
CA LEU A 23 -1.13 6.61 -5.38
C LEU A 23 -2.07 7.81 -5.36
N GLN A 24 -2.40 8.35 -4.18
CA GLN A 24 -3.43 9.38 -4.04
C GLN A 24 -3.18 10.63 -4.90
N PRO A 25 -1.96 11.21 -4.96
CA PRO A 25 -1.72 12.38 -5.81
C PRO A 25 -2.01 12.13 -7.30
N HIS A 26 -1.83 10.90 -7.77
CA HIS A 26 -2.13 10.51 -9.14
C HIS A 26 -3.61 10.15 -9.35
N LEU A 27 -4.29 9.69 -8.30
CA LEU A 27 -5.73 9.48 -8.33
C LEU A 27 -6.50 10.81 -8.34
N ASP A 28 -5.89 11.89 -7.83
CA ASP A 28 -6.43 13.25 -7.92
C ASP A 28 -6.39 13.80 -9.37
N ASP A 29 -5.53 13.24 -10.24
CA ASP A 29 -5.37 13.64 -11.65
C ASP A 29 -6.44 13.02 -12.58
N ILE A 30 -7.12 11.95 -12.16
CA ILE A 30 -8.14 11.27 -12.98
C ILE A 30 -9.54 11.88 -12.76
N THR A 31 -10.45 11.71 -13.73
CA THR A 31 -11.83 12.23 -13.64
C THR A 31 -12.86 11.11 -13.87
N PRO A 32 -13.77 10.86 -12.91
CA PRO A 32 -13.82 11.45 -11.56
C PRO A 32 -12.56 11.09 -10.75
N GLN A 33 -12.24 11.92 -9.76
CA GLN A 33 -11.09 11.70 -8.86
C GLN A 33 -11.24 10.36 -8.14
N GLY A 34 -10.15 9.63 -8.04
CA GLY A 34 -10.11 8.37 -7.30
C GLY A 34 -9.77 8.56 -5.83
N THR A 35 -10.11 7.58 -5.00
CA THR A 35 -9.76 7.57 -3.57
C THR A 35 -9.01 6.31 -3.20
N ALA A 36 -7.79 6.46 -2.68
CA ALA A 36 -7.05 5.39 -2.03
C ALA A 36 -7.51 5.24 -0.57
N CYS A 37 -7.68 4.01 -0.10
CA CYS A 37 -8.09 3.75 1.28
C CYS A 37 -7.58 2.40 1.78
N THR A 38 -7.33 2.26 3.08
CA THR A 38 -7.02 0.94 3.69
C THR A 38 -8.27 0.10 3.90
N TRP A 39 -9.38 0.77 4.17
CA TRP A 39 -10.68 0.17 4.38
C TRP A 39 -11.74 0.86 3.53
N LEU A 40 -12.73 0.10 3.04
CA LEU A 40 -13.83 0.68 2.27
C LEU A 40 -14.68 1.57 3.19
N PRO A 41 -14.94 2.83 2.80
CA PRO A 41 -15.95 3.65 3.48
C PRO A 41 -17.34 3.01 3.35
N ASP A 42 -18.22 3.23 4.33
CA ASP A 42 -19.59 2.69 4.28
C ASP A 42 -20.37 3.16 3.04
N ASN A 43 -20.07 4.38 2.57
CA ASN A 43 -20.66 5.01 1.39
C ASN A 43 -19.76 4.94 0.14
N TYR A 44 -18.87 3.95 0.03
CA TYR A 44 -17.90 3.83 -1.07
C TYR A 44 -18.54 3.89 -2.48
N GLY A 45 -19.81 3.51 -2.61
CA GLY A 45 -20.55 3.57 -3.88
C GLY A 45 -20.74 4.99 -4.45
N ASP A 46 -20.67 6.01 -3.60
CA ASP A 46 -20.87 7.42 -3.99
C ASP A 46 -19.58 8.10 -4.46
N VAL A 47 -18.43 7.50 -4.18
CA VAL A 47 -17.09 8.09 -4.34
C VAL A 47 -16.18 7.25 -5.25
N LEU A 48 -16.77 6.55 -6.21
CA LEU A 48 -16.03 5.75 -7.19
C LEU A 48 -15.25 6.63 -8.19
N PRO A 49 -14.04 6.23 -8.61
CA PRO A 49 -13.40 4.94 -8.32
C PRO A 49 -12.65 4.90 -6.98
N ILE A 50 -12.64 3.73 -6.34
CA ILE A 50 -11.87 3.47 -5.12
C ILE A 50 -10.75 2.47 -5.39
N VAL A 51 -9.59 2.74 -4.79
CA VAL A 51 -8.44 1.84 -4.71
C VAL A 51 -8.25 1.43 -3.25
N ARG A 52 -8.70 0.23 -2.90
CA ARG A 52 -8.44 -0.34 -1.58
C ARG A 52 -7.03 -0.91 -1.54
N VAL A 53 -6.20 -0.41 -0.65
CA VAL A 53 -4.82 -0.82 -0.42
C VAL A 53 -4.77 -1.60 0.88
N TYR A 54 -4.38 -2.87 0.87
CA TYR A 54 -4.25 -3.61 2.14
C TYR A 54 -3.14 -4.65 2.07
N ARG A 55 -2.47 -4.88 3.20
CA ARG A 55 -1.46 -5.91 3.34
C ARG A 55 -2.14 -7.24 3.61
N GLN A 56 -1.86 -8.22 2.77
CA GLN A 56 -2.36 -9.59 2.95
C GLN A 56 -1.29 -10.56 3.48
N GLY A 57 -0.03 -10.12 3.52
CA GLY A 57 1.08 -10.95 3.97
C GLY A 57 2.43 -10.28 3.79
N GLY A 58 3.46 -11.10 3.57
CA GLY A 58 4.85 -10.66 3.41
C GLY A 58 5.77 -11.28 4.46
N SER A 59 7.03 -10.84 4.46
CA SER A 59 8.06 -11.36 5.36
C SER A 59 9.09 -10.29 5.72
N LEU A 60 9.62 -10.39 6.93
CA LEU A 60 10.78 -9.62 7.35
C LEU A 60 12.05 -10.43 7.09
N ASP A 61 13.01 -9.81 6.39
CA ASP A 61 14.39 -10.25 6.35
C ASP A 61 15.14 -9.53 7.48
N TYR A 62 15.35 -10.23 8.59
CA TYR A 62 16.07 -9.70 9.75
C TYR A 62 17.57 -9.54 9.53
N ASP A 63 18.16 -10.28 8.58
CA ASP A 63 19.59 -10.15 8.25
C ASP A 63 19.86 -8.85 7.50
N GLN A 64 18.96 -8.49 6.58
CA GLN A 64 19.04 -7.24 5.80
C GLN A 64 18.24 -6.08 6.39
N MET A 65 17.45 -6.35 7.43
CA MET A 65 16.50 -5.42 8.05
C MET A 65 15.56 -4.81 7.00
N MET A 66 14.92 -5.68 6.21
CA MET A 66 13.97 -5.32 5.15
C MET A 66 12.61 -5.94 5.41
N ASP A 67 11.55 -5.21 5.09
CA ASP A 67 10.18 -5.73 5.06
C ASP A 67 9.72 -5.88 3.62
N ALA A 68 9.46 -7.12 3.21
CA ALA A 68 8.87 -7.47 1.93
C ALA A 68 7.36 -7.63 2.10
N ALA A 69 6.64 -6.51 2.13
CA ALA A 69 5.20 -6.49 2.37
C ALA A 69 4.42 -6.89 1.12
N GLN A 70 3.51 -7.86 1.23
CA GLN A 70 2.59 -8.21 0.15
C GLN A 70 1.32 -7.36 0.26
N VAL A 71 1.24 -6.32 -0.56
CA VAL A 71 0.14 -5.34 -0.61
C VAL A 71 -0.76 -5.64 -1.80
N GLN A 72 -2.05 -5.79 -1.55
CA GLN A 72 -3.06 -5.91 -2.59
C GLN A 72 -3.70 -4.56 -2.88
N LEU A 73 -3.80 -4.24 -4.16
CA LEU A 73 -4.69 -3.20 -4.66
C LEU A 73 -5.99 -3.84 -5.12
N GLY A 74 -7.11 -3.52 -4.47
CA GLY A 74 -8.46 -3.86 -4.92
C GLY A 74 -9.16 -2.64 -5.48
N VAL A 75 -9.34 -2.59 -6.80
CA VAL A 75 -9.93 -1.43 -7.47
C VAL A 75 -11.41 -1.65 -7.75
N ILE A 76 -12.25 -0.67 -7.41
CA ILE A 76 -13.69 -0.66 -7.67
C ILE A 76 -14.03 0.62 -8.42
N GLY A 77 -14.42 0.49 -9.70
CA GLY A 77 -14.99 1.57 -10.52
C GLY A 77 -16.50 1.41 -10.71
N ARG A 78 -17.11 2.31 -11.49
CA ARG A 78 -18.55 2.21 -11.83
C ARG A 78 -18.83 1.02 -12.73
N SER A 79 -17.89 0.65 -13.59
CA SER A 79 -17.95 -0.54 -14.43
C SER A 79 -16.72 -1.44 -14.22
N ARG A 80 -16.79 -2.67 -14.75
CA ARG A 80 -15.65 -3.57 -14.82
C ARG A 80 -14.51 -2.94 -15.62
N GLU A 81 -14.81 -2.40 -16.79
CA GLU A 81 -13.82 -1.75 -17.66
C GLU A 81 -13.10 -0.61 -16.94
N GLU A 82 -13.83 0.22 -16.21
CA GLU A 82 -13.26 1.31 -15.41
C GLU A 82 -12.33 0.77 -14.32
N SER A 83 -12.72 -0.31 -13.65
CA SER A 83 -11.91 -0.95 -12.61
C SER A 83 -10.59 -1.47 -13.16
N TRP A 84 -10.63 -2.07 -14.36
CA TRP A 84 -9.43 -2.52 -15.07
C TRP A 84 -8.54 -1.35 -15.53
N ALA A 85 -9.13 -0.27 -16.03
CA ALA A 85 -8.40 0.92 -16.47
C ALA A 85 -7.69 1.61 -15.30
N VAL A 86 -8.40 1.83 -14.18
CA VAL A 86 -7.83 2.43 -12.96
C VAL A 86 -6.75 1.53 -12.37
N LEU A 87 -6.95 0.20 -12.32
CA LEU A 87 -5.89 -0.71 -11.88
C LEU A 87 -4.67 -0.68 -12.81
N GLY A 88 -4.87 -0.61 -14.13
CA GLY A 88 -3.79 -0.43 -15.11
C GLY A 88 -2.99 0.85 -14.86
N PHE A 89 -3.67 1.95 -14.53
CA PHE A 89 -3.04 3.21 -14.15
C PHE A 89 -2.18 3.07 -12.88
N CYS A 90 -2.74 2.49 -11.80
CA CYS A 90 -1.99 2.25 -10.56
C CYS A 90 -0.78 1.31 -10.77
N ARG A 91 -0.93 0.29 -11.64
CA ARG A 91 0.15 -0.64 -12.01
C ARG A 91 1.33 0.09 -12.62
N GLU A 92 1.09 1.02 -13.53
CA GLU A 92 2.16 1.77 -14.19
C GLU A 92 2.91 2.68 -13.21
N ILE A 93 2.19 3.29 -12.25
CA ILE A 93 2.80 4.06 -11.17
C ILE A 93 3.70 3.17 -10.32
N LEU A 94 3.20 2.03 -9.82
CA LEU A 94 3.99 1.09 -9.02
C LEU A 94 5.17 0.51 -9.79
N ARG A 95 5.01 0.27 -11.10
CA ARG A 95 6.10 -0.20 -11.97
C ARG A 95 7.27 0.77 -12.02
N ALA A 96 7.02 2.07 -11.91
CA ALA A 96 8.09 3.08 -11.85
C ALA A 96 9.02 2.88 -10.62
N TYR A 97 8.52 2.26 -9.55
CA TYR A 97 9.25 1.96 -8.32
C TYR A 97 9.86 0.55 -8.30
N LYS A 98 9.89 -0.16 -9.44
CA LYS A 98 10.48 -1.52 -9.53
C LYS A 98 11.91 -1.59 -8.99
N ARG A 99 12.70 -0.55 -9.23
CA ARG A 99 14.10 -0.44 -8.78
C ARG A 99 14.26 0.49 -7.57
N GLY A 100 13.16 0.74 -6.88
CA GLY A 100 13.08 1.67 -5.76
C GLY A 100 12.85 3.11 -6.18
N GLY A 101 12.52 3.93 -5.19
CA GLY A 101 12.18 5.34 -5.35
C GLY A 101 11.77 5.97 -4.03
N THR A 102 11.65 7.28 -4.00
CA THR A 102 11.26 8.02 -2.79
C THR A 102 9.83 8.50 -2.92
N VAL A 103 9.02 8.19 -1.92
CA VAL A 103 7.63 8.65 -1.79
C VAL A 103 7.57 9.77 -0.76
N LEU A 104 6.92 10.87 -1.11
CA LEU A 104 6.57 11.93 -0.17
C LEU A 104 5.31 11.48 0.60
N ARG A 105 5.36 11.51 1.93
CA ARG A 105 4.23 11.12 2.78
C ARG A 105 3.15 12.20 2.77
N GLU A 106 1.95 11.86 3.24
CA GLU A 106 0.79 12.77 3.31
C GLU A 106 1.10 14.10 4.03
N ASP A 107 1.99 14.08 5.03
CA ASP A 107 2.43 15.27 5.77
C ASP A 107 3.20 16.30 4.92
N GLY A 108 3.54 15.95 3.67
CA GLY A 108 4.25 16.80 2.72
C GLY A 108 5.72 17.04 3.04
N VAL A 109 6.27 16.39 4.08
CA VAL A 109 7.63 16.62 4.57
C VAL A 109 8.42 15.33 4.67
N THR A 110 7.82 14.30 5.25
CA THR A 110 8.45 13.00 5.45
C THR A 110 8.64 12.29 4.12
N LYS A 111 9.79 11.65 3.95
CA LYS A 111 10.15 10.91 2.74
C LYS A 111 10.52 9.49 3.10
N THR A 112 9.76 8.53 2.58
CA THR A 112 10.02 7.11 2.77
C THR A 112 10.55 6.51 1.47
N HIS A 113 11.57 5.66 1.56
CA HIS A 113 12.17 5.02 0.40
C HIS A 113 11.60 3.61 0.20
N ILE A 114 11.02 3.36 -0.97
CA ILE A 114 10.74 2.02 -1.46
C ILE A 114 12.04 1.47 -2.03
N HIS A 115 12.48 0.31 -1.58
CA HIS A 115 13.65 -0.38 -2.08
C HIS A 115 13.37 -1.07 -3.42
N SER A 116 12.22 -1.74 -3.53
CA SER A 116 11.72 -2.34 -4.77
C SER A 116 10.21 -2.53 -4.69
N CYS A 117 9.57 -2.63 -5.85
CA CYS A 117 8.14 -2.92 -5.98
C CYS A 117 7.92 -3.90 -7.14
N ASN A 118 7.42 -5.10 -6.85
CA ASN A 118 7.21 -6.15 -7.87
C ASN A 118 5.76 -6.63 -7.86
N GLU A 119 5.16 -6.81 -9.03
CA GLU A 119 3.87 -7.48 -9.15
C GLU A 119 4.05 -8.98 -8.89
N MET A 120 3.34 -9.50 -7.89
CA MET A 120 3.38 -10.90 -7.47
C MET A 120 2.24 -11.70 -8.10
N ILE A 121 1.04 -11.11 -8.09
CA ILE A 121 -0.17 -11.69 -8.67
C ILE A 121 -0.80 -10.59 -9.51
N GLY A 122 -0.90 -10.85 -10.81
CA GLY A 122 -1.53 -9.91 -11.74
C GLY A 122 -3.04 -9.75 -11.51
N PRO A 123 -3.66 -8.81 -12.22
CA PRO A 123 -5.10 -8.58 -12.13
C PRO A 123 -5.92 -9.86 -12.34
N GLN A 124 -6.78 -10.18 -11.38
CA GLN A 124 -7.67 -11.34 -11.46
C GLN A 124 -9.11 -10.90 -11.29
N GLN A 125 -10.01 -11.56 -12.00
CA GLN A 125 -11.44 -11.49 -11.74
C GLN A 125 -11.97 -12.86 -12.10
N ILE A 126 -12.67 -13.51 -11.18
CA ILE A 126 -13.20 -14.87 -11.34
C ILE A 126 -14.72 -14.71 -11.46
N PRO A 127 -15.27 -14.56 -12.69
CA PRO A 127 -16.68 -14.23 -12.91
C PRO A 127 -17.64 -15.27 -12.31
N GLU A 128 -17.18 -16.52 -12.16
CA GLU A 128 -17.95 -17.63 -11.60
C GLU A 128 -18.33 -17.41 -10.13
N LEU A 129 -17.54 -16.61 -9.39
CA LEU A 129 -17.81 -16.30 -7.99
C LEU A 129 -18.85 -15.18 -7.85
N ASN A 130 -18.79 -14.16 -8.70
CA ASN A 130 -19.78 -13.08 -8.78
C ASN A 130 -19.60 -12.27 -10.08
N PRO A 131 -20.50 -12.40 -11.07
CA PRO A 131 -20.40 -11.71 -12.36
C PRO A 131 -20.46 -10.17 -12.25
N ASP A 132 -21.14 -9.66 -11.22
CA ASP A 132 -21.33 -8.22 -10.97
C ASP A 132 -20.25 -7.63 -10.04
N PHE A 133 -19.29 -8.46 -9.58
CA PHE A 133 -18.24 -8.00 -8.70
C PHE A 133 -17.19 -7.21 -9.47
N ARG A 134 -17.36 -5.89 -9.47
CA ARG A 134 -16.48 -4.92 -10.16
C ARG A 134 -15.07 -4.82 -9.55
N LEU A 135 -14.83 -5.43 -8.38
CA LEU A 135 -13.51 -5.39 -7.74
C LEU A 135 -12.49 -6.18 -8.55
N VAL A 136 -11.42 -5.49 -8.97
CA VAL A 136 -10.27 -6.10 -9.67
C VAL A 136 -9.04 -6.01 -8.75
N PRO A 137 -8.59 -7.12 -8.15
CA PRO A 137 -7.40 -7.17 -7.32
C PRO A 137 -6.12 -7.41 -8.13
N ALA A 138 -5.01 -6.81 -7.71
CA ALA A 138 -3.64 -7.24 -8.03
C ALA A 138 -2.76 -7.14 -6.77
N THR A 139 -1.75 -8.01 -6.67
CA THR A 139 -0.85 -8.07 -5.51
C THR A 139 0.56 -7.65 -5.90
N PHE A 140 1.17 -6.83 -5.05
CA PHE A 140 2.54 -6.37 -5.18
C PHE A 140 3.33 -6.69 -3.94
N GLU A 141 4.60 -7.05 -4.11
CA GLU A 141 5.60 -7.05 -3.05
C GLU A 141 6.25 -5.66 -3.03
N VAL A 142 6.03 -4.92 -1.95
CA VAL A 142 6.62 -3.61 -1.69
C VAL A 142 7.67 -3.77 -0.62
N VAL A 143 8.93 -3.57 -0.99
CA VAL A 143 10.06 -3.77 -0.09
C VAL A 143 10.50 -2.42 0.50
N THR A 144 10.53 -2.32 1.83
CA THR A 144 11.04 -1.15 2.55
C THR A 144 12.15 -1.56 3.51
N ARG A 145 13.01 -0.61 3.87
CA ARG A 145 14.07 -0.84 4.86
C ARG A 145 13.57 -0.43 6.24
N TYR A 146 14.05 -1.12 7.26
CA TYR A 146 13.87 -0.68 8.63
C TYR A 146 14.32 0.78 8.83
N PRO A 147 13.48 1.63 9.46
CA PRO A 147 13.81 3.03 9.67
C PRO A 147 15.10 3.21 10.47
N ARG A 148 15.89 4.22 10.07
CA ARG A 148 17.09 4.59 10.82
C ARG A 148 16.68 5.40 12.06
N GLY A 149 17.42 5.22 13.16
CA GLY A 149 17.23 5.98 14.38
C GLY A 149 16.25 5.37 15.37
N LEU A 150 15.60 4.25 15.04
CA LEU A 150 14.83 3.48 16.01
C LEU A 150 15.75 2.88 17.09
N PRO A 151 15.24 2.73 18.33
CA PRO A 151 15.99 2.09 19.41
C PRO A 151 16.43 0.67 19.06
N ASP A 152 17.56 0.27 19.62
CA ASP A 152 17.93 -1.14 19.73
C ASP A 152 17.01 -1.79 20.78
N TYR A 153 15.89 -2.34 20.29
CA TYR A 153 14.88 -2.96 21.14
C TYR A 153 15.41 -4.19 21.88
N GLU A 154 16.38 -4.94 21.33
CA GLU A 154 16.99 -6.07 22.03
C GLU A 154 17.72 -5.60 23.29
N ARG A 155 18.49 -4.52 23.17
CA ARG A 155 19.18 -3.92 24.32
C ARG A 155 18.20 -3.33 25.33
N VAL A 156 17.16 -2.64 24.87
CA VAL A 156 16.16 -2.05 25.77
C VAL A 156 15.47 -3.12 26.61
N LEU A 157 15.07 -4.24 26.00
CA LEU A 157 14.39 -5.33 26.71
C LEU A 157 15.30 -6.11 27.67
N LYS A 158 16.61 -6.07 27.47
CA LYS A 158 17.61 -6.72 28.33
C LYS A 158 18.14 -5.83 29.46
N THR A 159 17.81 -4.55 29.45
CA THR A 159 18.21 -3.62 30.51
C THR A 159 17.20 -3.76 31.66
N PRO A 160 17.63 -4.06 32.90
CA PRO A 160 16.74 -4.25 34.04
C PRO A 160 16.04 -2.97 34.49
#